data_AF-A0A3B9N494-F1
#
_entry.id   AF-A0A3B9N494-F1
#
_cell.length_a   1.000
_cell.length_b   1.000
_cell.length_c   1.000
_cell.angle_alpha   90.00
_cell.angle_beta   90.00
_cell.angle_gamma   90.00
#
_symmetry.space_group_name_H-M   'P 1'
#
loop_
_entity.id
_entity.type
_entity.pdbx_description
1 polymer ?
#
loop_
_entity_poly.entity_id
_entity_poly.type
_entity_poly.pdbx_seq_one_letter_code
_entity_poly.pdbx_strand_id
1 'polypeptide(L)'
;MNAMKLKFLFLLLFFIGIYSCSLKEKEENDLFKYNLKGKVKSIKFENYYAMDEFGEIKKGYHLNNSKYETRFNLKGFIEESITYDTLDNLLFTKNYYYTSSTNIDKIIYNKGEKTHVENYKYDINGKLQQINYYDEERLLTKYIYLES
;
A
#
# COMPACT_ATOMS: atom_id res chain seq x y z
N MET A 1 -8.67 36.25 40.76
CA MET A 1 -7.68 35.94 39.69
C MET A 1 -7.71 37.10 38.69
N ASN A 2 -6.62 37.86 38.52
CA ASN A 2 -6.63 39.07 37.68
C ASN A 2 -6.91 38.73 36.21
N ALA A 3 -7.70 39.56 35.53
CA ALA A 3 -8.08 39.36 34.12
C ALA A 3 -6.88 39.15 33.18
N MET A 4 -5.72 39.72 33.52
CA MET A 4 -4.45 39.54 32.80
C MET A 4 -3.86 38.13 32.96
N LYS A 5 -3.98 37.52 34.16
CA LYS A 5 -3.57 36.12 34.42
C LYS A 5 -4.50 35.13 33.74
N LEU A 6 -5.80 35.44 33.66
CA LEU A 6 -6.78 34.61 32.95
C LEU A 6 -6.54 34.61 31.42
N LYS A 7 -6.24 35.78 30.83
CA LYS A 7 -5.87 35.89 29.41
C LYS A 7 -4.58 35.12 29.08
N PHE A 8 -3.58 35.18 29.97
CA PHE A 8 -2.33 34.44 29.80
C PHE A 8 -2.54 32.91 29.87
N LEU A 9 -3.43 32.45 30.77
CA LEU A 9 -3.80 31.04 30.87
C LEU A 9 -4.49 30.53 29.59
N PHE A 10 -5.41 31.32 29.02
CA PHE A 10 -6.06 30.99 27.74
C PHE A 10 -5.07 30.93 26.58
N LEU A 11 -4.09 31.83 26.54
CA LEU A 11 -3.05 31.83 25.52
C LEU A 11 -2.19 30.55 25.62
N LEU A 12 -1.80 30.16 26.83
CA LEU A 12 -1.00 28.96 27.09
C LEU A 12 -1.73 27.68 26.67
N LEU A 13 -3.03 27.58 26.98
CA LEU A 13 -3.88 26.45 26.57
C LEU A 13 -4.06 26.39 25.04
N PHE A 14 -4.12 27.55 24.37
CA PHE A 14 -4.21 27.62 22.92
C PHE A 14 -2.94 27.08 22.24
N PHE A 15 -1.76 27.42 22.78
CA PHE A 15 -0.48 26.90 22.28
C PHE A 15 -0.36 25.37 22.50
N ILE A 16 -0.79 24.84 23.65
CA ILE A 16 -0.76 23.38 23.90
C ILE A 16 -1.70 22.64 22.92
N GLY A 17 -2.84 23.24 22.55
CA GLY A 17 -3.78 22.68 21.59
C GLY A 17 -3.22 22.53 20.16
N ILE A 18 -2.43 23.49 19.69
CA ILE A 18 -1.81 23.42 18.35
C ILE A 18 -0.66 22.42 18.26
N TYR A 19 0.12 22.21 19.34
CA TYR A 19 1.19 21.19 19.35
C TYR A 19 0.64 19.75 19.38
N SER A 20 -0.54 19.52 19.96
CA SER A 20 -1.16 18.19 19.96
C SER A 20 -1.66 17.77 18.59
N CYS A 21 -2.02 18.72 17.71
CA CYS A 21 -2.52 18.41 16.37
C CYS A 21 -1.38 18.10 15.37
N SER A 22 -0.16 18.59 15.62
CA SER A 22 1.02 18.35 14.77
C SER A 22 1.79 17.06 15.10
N LEU A 23 1.44 16.37 16.18
CA LEU A 23 2.10 15.13 16.64
C LEU A 23 1.42 13.85 16.14
N LYS A 24 0.53 13.93 15.14
CA LYS A 24 0.21 12.73 14.38
C LYS A 24 1.46 12.35 13.61
N GLU A 25 2.20 11.37 14.13
CA GLU A 25 3.15 10.60 13.32
C GLU A 25 2.48 10.34 11.97
N LYS A 26 3.17 10.73 10.90
CA LYS A 26 2.70 10.46 9.56
C LYS A 26 2.60 8.95 9.47
N GLU A 27 1.39 8.42 9.50
CA GLU A 27 1.15 6.98 9.38
C GLU A 27 1.73 6.58 8.01
N GLU A 28 2.90 5.93 8.01
CA GLU A 28 3.59 5.57 6.79
C GLU A 28 2.77 4.50 6.07
N ASN A 29 2.00 4.93 5.08
CA ASN A 29 1.20 4.05 4.24
C ASN A 29 1.82 3.86 2.87
N ASP A 30 1.24 2.96 2.08
CA ASP A 30 1.79 2.65 0.77
C ASP A 30 1.71 3.87 -0.17
N LEU A 31 0.67 4.71 -0.08
CA LEU A 31 0.63 5.99 -0.81
C LEU A 31 1.85 6.87 -0.52
N PHE A 32 2.24 6.99 0.76
CA PHE A 32 3.43 7.73 1.15
C PHE A 32 4.71 7.09 0.57
N LYS A 33 4.84 5.76 0.61
CA LYS A 33 5.96 5.02 0.01
C LYS A 33 6.07 5.25 -1.51
N TYR A 34 4.93 5.37 -2.20
CA TYR A 34 4.87 5.71 -3.63
C TYR A 34 5.01 7.22 -3.92
N ASN A 35 5.27 8.05 -2.91
CA ASN A 35 5.32 9.52 -3.03
C ASN A 35 4.03 10.12 -3.63
N LEU A 36 2.89 9.49 -3.37
CA LEU A 36 1.58 9.95 -3.80
C LEU A 36 0.95 10.86 -2.75
N LYS A 37 0.30 11.92 -3.23
CA LYS A 37 -0.36 12.92 -2.38
C LYS A 37 -1.88 12.84 -2.55
N GLY A 38 -2.59 13.00 -1.44
CA GLY A 38 -4.06 12.99 -1.43
C GLY A 38 -4.66 11.58 -1.36
N LYS A 39 -5.96 11.49 -1.67
CA LYS A 39 -6.73 10.24 -1.67
C LYS A 39 -6.66 9.61 -3.06
N VAL A 40 -5.65 8.76 -3.28
CA VAL A 40 -5.52 8.02 -4.54
C VAL A 40 -6.24 6.69 -4.41
N LYS A 41 -7.17 6.41 -5.33
CA LYS A 41 -7.93 5.15 -5.35
C LYS A 41 -7.14 4.02 -6.00
N SER A 42 -6.46 4.32 -7.11
CA SER A 42 -5.63 3.36 -7.82
C SER A 42 -4.57 4.03 -8.70
N ILE A 43 -3.55 3.26 -9.05
CA ILE A 43 -2.58 3.56 -10.10
C ILE A 43 -2.67 2.47 -11.16
N LYS A 44 -2.57 2.86 -12.43
CA LYS A 44 -2.55 1.96 -13.57
C LYS A 44 -1.28 2.19 -14.40
N PHE A 45 -0.58 1.13 -14.72
CA PHE A 45 0.61 1.13 -15.55
C PHE A 45 0.32 0.40 -16.86
N GLU A 46 0.51 1.11 -17.96
CA GLU A 46 0.30 0.63 -19.32
C GLU A 46 1.43 1.15 -20.20
N ASN A 47 1.87 0.33 -21.14
CA ASN A 47 2.97 0.65 -22.04
C ASN A 47 2.43 0.91 -23.44
N TYR A 48 2.97 1.93 -24.10
CA TYR A 48 2.60 2.32 -25.46
C TYR A 48 3.85 2.56 -26.29
N TYR A 49 3.77 2.30 -27.59
CA TYR A 49 4.75 2.82 -28.52
C TYR A 49 4.68 4.36 -28.53
N ALA A 50 5.83 5.01 -28.55
CA ALA A 50 5.92 6.42 -28.87
C ALA A 50 5.85 6.58 -30.40
N MET A 51 5.03 7.50 -30.89
CA MET A 51 4.94 7.84 -32.32
C MET A 51 5.34 9.29 -32.53
N ASP A 52 6.13 9.52 -33.55
CA ASP A 52 6.41 10.87 -34.05
C ASP A 52 5.29 11.26 -35.03
N GLU A 53 4.53 12.29 -34.67
CA GLU A 53 3.60 12.95 -35.58
C GLU A 53 4.05 14.39 -35.79
N PHE A 54 4.76 14.62 -36.90
CA PHE A 54 5.23 15.94 -37.32
C PHE A 54 6.22 16.60 -36.34
N GLY A 55 7.11 15.81 -35.74
CA GLY A 55 8.11 16.25 -34.77
C GLY A 55 7.59 16.29 -33.32
N GLU A 56 6.31 15.96 -33.09
CA GLU A 56 5.74 15.83 -31.75
C GLU A 56 5.62 14.35 -31.36
N ILE A 57 6.18 14.01 -30.20
CA ILE A 57 6.02 12.66 -29.64
C ILE A 57 4.61 12.50 -29.05
N LYS A 58 3.84 11.59 -29.62
CA LYS A 58 2.50 11.21 -29.18
C LYS A 58 2.43 9.76 -28.75
N LYS A 59 1.37 9.46 -28.02
CA LYS A 59 0.98 8.10 -27.63
C LYS A 59 0.54 7.33 -28.87
N GLY A 60 1.28 6.29 -29.23
CA GLY A 60 0.96 5.36 -30.29
C GLY A 60 0.17 4.13 -29.83
N TYR A 61 0.30 3.02 -30.55
CA TYR A 61 -0.38 1.77 -30.23
C TYR A 61 0.06 1.21 -28.88
N HIS A 62 -0.85 0.50 -28.21
CA HIS A 62 -0.54 -0.20 -26.97
C HIS A 62 0.50 -1.29 -27.24
N LEU A 63 1.51 -1.36 -26.40
CA LEU A 63 2.46 -2.48 -26.38
C LEU A 63 1.73 -3.67 -25.76
N ASN A 64 1.67 -4.80 -26.43
CA ASN A 64 0.98 -5.99 -25.92
C ASN A 64 1.83 -6.71 -24.84
N ASN A 65 2.20 -5.93 -23.82
CA ASN A 65 3.02 -6.30 -22.68
C ASN A 65 2.15 -6.27 -21.42
N SER A 66 2.75 -6.71 -20.32
CA SER A 66 2.10 -6.75 -19.02
C SER A 66 1.58 -5.38 -18.58
N LYS A 67 0.32 -5.34 -18.15
CA LYS A 67 -0.35 -4.19 -17.54
C LYS A 67 -0.55 -4.48 -16.06
N TYR A 68 -0.41 -3.45 -15.24
CA TYR A 68 -0.52 -3.58 -13.78
C TYR A 68 -1.44 -2.50 -13.22
N GLU A 69 -2.33 -2.88 -12.31
CA GLU A 69 -3.14 -1.96 -11.52
C GLU A 69 -2.86 -2.21 -10.04
N THR A 70 -2.75 -1.14 -9.26
CA THR A 70 -2.63 -1.20 -7.80
C THR A 70 -3.73 -0.34 -7.22
N ARG A 71 -4.55 -0.92 -6.34
CA ARG A 71 -5.66 -0.26 -5.66
C ARG A 71 -5.32 -0.02 -4.20
N PHE A 72 -5.81 1.08 -3.67
CA PHE A 72 -5.55 1.50 -2.30
C PHE A 72 -6.87 1.63 -1.54
N ASN A 73 -6.85 1.18 -0.29
CA ASN A 73 -7.96 1.40 0.63
C ASN A 73 -8.03 2.87 1.11
N LEU A 74 -9.06 3.21 1.88
CA LEU A 74 -9.28 4.57 2.40
C LEU A 74 -8.16 5.09 3.32
N LYS A 75 -7.34 4.19 3.88
CA LYS A 75 -6.18 4.53 4.72
C LYS A 75 -4.89 4.66 3.91
N GLY A 76 -4.92 4.40 2.60
CA GLY A 76 -3.78 4.51 1.70
C GLY A 76 -2.85 3.31 1.68
N PHE A 77 -3.29 2.14 2.16
CA PHE A 77 -2.58 0.88 1.98
C PHE A 77 -3.04 0.19 0.71
N ILE A 78 -2.14 -0.56 0.08
CA ILE A 78 -2.52 -1.42 -1.04
C ILE A 78 -3.56 -2.42 -0.55
N GLU A 79 -4.70 -2.53 -1.23
CA GLU A 79 -5.70 -3.57 -0.95
C GLU A 79 -5.65 -4.67 -2.01
N GLU A 80 -5.32 -4.29 -3.24
CA GLU A 80 -5.31 -5.20 -4.39
C GLU A 80 -4.23 -4.81 -5.40
N SER A 81 -3.56 -5.80 -5.97
CA SER A 81 -2.75 -5.65 -7.18
C SER A 81 -3.27 -6.59 -8.26
N ILE A 82 -3.43 -6.08 -9.47
CA ILE A 82 -3.96 -6.81 -10.61
C ILE A 82 -2.92 -6.81 -11.71
N THR A 83 -2.58 -7.98 -12.22
CA THR A 83 -1.65 -8.14 -13.35
C THR A 83 -2.35 -8.76 -14.52
N TYR A 84 -2.12 -8.22 -15.70
CA TYR A 84 -2.63 -8.74 -16.96
C TYR A 84 -1.46 -9.16 -17.85
N ASP A 85 -1.57 -10.27 -18.58
CA ASP A 85 -0.52 -10.72 -19.51
C ASP A 85 -0.48 -9.88 -20.80
N THR A 86 -1.65 -9.43 -21.21
CA THR A 86 -1.99 -8.56 -22.33
C THR A 86 -3.10 -7.64 -21.85
N LEU A 87 -3.52 -6.66 -22.65
CA LEU A 87 -4.39 -5.56 -22.22
C LEU A 87 -5.60 -5.95 -21.36
N ASP A 88 -6.25 -7.06 -21.72
CA ASP A 88 -7.54 -7.48 -21.15
C ASP A 88 -7.54 -8.89 -20.56
N ASN A 89 -6.41 -9.61 -20.62
CA ASN A 89 -6.30 -10.96 -20.07
C ASN A 89 -5.72 -10.91 -18.67
N LEU A 90 -6.58 -11.09 -17.67
CA LEU A 90 -6.19 -11.19 -16.28
C LEU A 90 -5.23 -12.36 -16.08
N LEU A 91 -4.00 -12.06 -15.65
CA LEU A 91 -2.99 -13.07 -15.34
C LEU A 91 -3.11 -13.52 -13.88
N PHE A 92 -3.17 -12.58 -12.94
CA PHE A 92 -3.43 -12.86 -11.53
C PHE A 92 -3.89 -11.62 -10.75
N THR A 93 -4.50 -11.86 -9.59
CA THR A 93 -4.74 -10.83 -8.56
C THR A 93 -3.97 -11.17 -7.28
N LYS A 94 -3.60 -10.14 -6.53
CA LYS A 94 -3.10 -10.23 -5.16
C LYS A 94 -3.95 -9.35 -4.27
N ASN A 95 -4.54 -9.92 -3.22
CA ASN A 95 -5.27 -9.17 -2.19
C ASN A 95 -4.42 -9.11 -0.93
N TYR A 96 -4.31 -7.92 -0.34
CA TYR A 96 -3.43 -7.66 0.80
C TYR A 96 -4.27 -7.36 2.03
N TYR A 97 -4.00 -8.08 3.12
CA TYR A 97 -4.65 -7.92 4.40
C TYR A 97 -3.58 -7.58 5.43
N TYR A 98 -3.90 -6.65 6.32
CA TYR A 98 -2.94 -6.08 7.26
C TYR A 98 -3.45 -6.25 8.69
N THR A 99 -2.55 -6.59 9.61
CA THR A 99 -2.84 -6.61 11.06
C THR A 99 -2.74 -5.20 11.66
N SER A 100 -1.93 -4.33 11.06
CA SER A 100 -1.69 -2.94 11.48
C SER A 100 -1.46 -2.04 10.27
N SER A 101 -1.11 -0.77 10.49
CA SER A 101 -0.72 0.16 9.41
C SER A 101 0.60 -0.20 8.73
N THR A 102 1.36 -1.20 9.19
CA THR A 102 2.66 -1.52 8.57
C THR A 102 2.83 -2.99 8.23
N ASN A 103 2.11 -3.86 8.94
CA ASN A 103 2.36 -5.29 8.90
C ASN A 103 1.27 -5.99 8.09
N ILE A 104 1.67 -6.57 6.96
CA ILE A 104 0.83 -7.47 6.17
C ILE A 104 0.59 -8.72 7.00
N ASP A 105 -0.67 -9.08 7.23
CA ASP A 105 -1.11 -10.34 7.84
C ASP A 105 -1.06 -11.48 6.82
N LYS A 106 -1.66 -11.21 5.66
CA LYS A 106 -1.96 -12.22 4.66
C LYS A 106 -1.98 -11.63 3.26
N ILE A 107 -1.45 -12.39 2.30
CA ILE A 107 -1.62 -12.13 0.87
C ILE A 107 -2.35 -13.31 0.25
N ILE A 108 -3.41 -13.04 -0.50
CA ILE A 108 -4.11 -14.05 -1.30
C ILE A 108 -3.80 -13.78 -2.77
N TYR A 109 -3.14 -14.72 -3.41
CA TYR A 109 -2.80 -14.69 -4.83
C TYR A 109 -3.73 -15.62 -5.60
N ASN A 110 -4.50 -15.09 -6.56
CA ASN A 110 -5.39 -15.88 -7.40
C ASN A 110 -4.92 -15.86 -8.85
N LYS A 111 -4.74 -17.04 -9.45
CA LYS A 111 -4.41 -17.22 -10.87
C LYS A 111 -5.37 -18.21 -11.51
N GLY A 112 -6.36 -17.68 -12.23
CA GLY A 112 -7.50 -18.49 -12.68
C GLY A 112 -8.24 -19.06 -11.46
N GLU A 113 -8.45 -20.37 -11.45
CA GLU A 113 -9.10 -21.07 -10.33
C GLU A 113 -8.15 -21.38 -9.16
N LYS A 114 -6.83 -21.21 -9.35
CA LYS A 114 -5.84 -21.53 -8.33
C LYS A 114 -5.69 -20.39 -7.33
N THR A 115 -5.67 -20.75 -6.06
CA THR A 115 -5.48 -19.81 -4.94
C THR A 115 -4.22 -20.19 -4.16
N HIS A 116 -3.31 -19.24 -4.01
CA HIS A 116 -2.15 -19.35 -3.14
C HIS A 116 -2.26 -18.34 -2.00
N VAL A 117 -1.86 -18.73 -0.80
CA VAL A 117 -1.95 -17.87 0.38
C VAL A 117 -0.59 -17.75 1.04
N GLU A 118 -0.20 -16.53 1.35
CA GLU A 118 0.98 -16.21 2.16
C GLU A 118 0.50 -15.66 3.50
N ASN A 119 0.90 -16.29 4.60
CA ASN A 119 0.60 -15.81 5.95
C ASN A 119 1.88 -15.36 6.64
N TYR A 120 1.84 -14.17 7.22
CA TYR A 120 2.98 -13.50 7.82
C TYR A 120 2.78 -13.43 9.34
N LYS A 121 3.84 -13.72 10.10
CA LYS A 121 3.84 -13.56 11.56
C LYS A 121 5.00 -12.70 12.01
N TYR A 122 4.70 -11.82 12.95
CA TYR A 122 5.63 -10.87 13.51
C TYR A 122 5.73 -11.08 15.02
N ASP A 123 6.82 -10.63 15.60
CA ASP A 123 6.97 -10.54 17.04
C ASP A 123 6.19 -9.34 17.62
N ILE A 124 6.29 -9.16 18.93
CA ILE A 124 5.64 -8.06 19.65
C ILE A 124 6.17 -6.66 19.25
N ASN A 125 7.37 -6.60 18.67
CA ASN A 125 8.01 -5.37 18.21
C ASN A 125 7.73 -5.09 16.72
N GLY A 126 6.97 -5.95 16.04
CA GLY A 126 6.65 -5.83 14.62
C GLY A 126 7.72 -6.38 13.67
N LYS A 127 8.71 -7.13 14.16
CA LYS A 127 9.72 -7.79 13.32
C LYS A 127 9.20 -9.10 12.77
N LEU A 128 9.41 -9.32 11.46
CA LEU A 128 8.99 -10.56 10.78
C LEU A 128 9.71 -11.79 11.36
N GLN A 129 8.94 -12.77 11.84
CA GLN A 129 9.45 -14.04 12.35
C GLN A 129 9.18 -15.21 11.42
N GLN A 130 8.10 -15.16 10.65
CA GLN A 130 7.65 -16.31 9.87
C GLN A 130 6.86 -15.92 8.63
N ILE A 131 7.07 -16.65 7.53
CA ILE A 131 6.16 -16.66 6.38
C ILE A 131 5.78 -18.11 6.08
N ASN A 132 4.49 -18.38 5.95
CA ASN A 132 3.96 -19.65 5.47
C ASN A 132 3.31 -19.47 4.09
N TYR A 133 3.69 -20.32 3.13
CA TYR A 133 3.12 -20.37 1.79
C TYR A 133 2.22 -21.59 1.65
N TYR A 134 1.00 -21.37 1.21
CA TYR A 134 -0.01 -22.40 1.00
C TYR A 134 -0.44 -22.41 -0.47
N ASP A 135 -0.69 -23.61 -0.98
CA ASP A 135 -1.48 -23.84 -2.18
C ASP A 135 -2.82 -24.38 -1.73
N GLU A 136 -3.85 -23.56 -1.92
CA GLU A 136 -5.14 -23.69 -1.26
C GLU A 136 -4.96 -23.81 0.27
N GLU A 137 -5.26 -24.97 0.86
CA GLU A 137 -5.09 -25.23 2.29
C GLU A 137 -3.80 -25.98 2.63
N ARG A 138 -3.03 -26.40 1.61
CA ARG A 138 -1.82 -27.21 1.80
C ARG A 138 -0.61 -26.31 2.03
N LEU A 139 0.01 -26.43 3.21
CA LEU A 139 1.29 -25.79 3.48
C LEU A 139 2.37 -26.37 2.55
N LEU A 140 2.92 -25.51 1.68
CA LEU A 140 4.01 -25.87 0.77
C LEU A 140 5.37 -25.53 1.39
N THR A 141 5.49 -24.36 1.99
CA THR A 141 6.78 -23.86 2.47
C THR A 141 6.59 -22.99 3.70
N LYS A 142 7.52 -23.10 4.64
CA LYS A 142 7.57 -22.31 5.85
C LYS A 142 8.97 -21.74 6.03
N TYR A 143 9.08 -20.43 6.06
CA TYR A 143 10.30 -19.70 6.40
C TYR A 143 10.21 -19.23 7.83
N ILE A 144 11.30 -19.43 8.59
CA ILE A 144 11.47 -18.95 9.95
C ILE A 144 12.71 -18.07 9.97
N TYR A 145 12.56 -16.84 10.43
CA TYR A 145 13.63 -15.87 10.55
C TYR A 145 14.12 -15.87 11.99
N LEU A 146 15.40 -16.20 12.18
CA LEU A 146 16.05 -16.18 13.49
C LEU A 146 16.74 -14.83 13.65
N GLU A 147 16.65 -14.26 14.84
CA GLU A 147 17.42 -13.07 15.18
C GLU A 147 18.90 -13.44 15.31
N SER A 148 19.77 -12.61 14.74
CA SER A 148 21.22 -12.65 14.96
C SER A 148 21.61 -11.88 16.21
#